data_AF-A0A939ARH1-F1
#
_entry.id   AF-A0A939ARH1-F1
#
_cell.length_a   1.000
_cell.length_b   1.000
_cell.length_c   1.000
_cell.angle_alpha   90.00
_cell.angle_beta   90.00
_cell.angle_gamma   90.00
#
_symmetry.space_group_name_H-M   'P 1'
#
loop_
_entity.id
_entity.type
_entity.pdbx_description
1 polymer ?
#
loop_
_entity_poly.entity_id
_entity_poly.type
_entity_poly.pdbx_seq_one_letter_code
_entity_poly.pdbx_strand_id
1 'polypeptide(L)' 'MATVILRPGESQESLLKRFRKEVMKQRILPTVRKKRWFTAPSELRRLKKQKAIRKARQAQRRREGRESAR' A
#
# COMPACT_ATOMS: atom_id res chain seq x y z
N MET A 1 8.24 -5.58 -11.14
CA MET A 1 9.61 -5.09 -10.95
C MET A 1 9.60 -3.63 -11.32
N ALA A 2 10.18 -2.76 -10.49
CA ALA A 2 10.15 -1.32 -10.74
C ALA A 2 11.40 -0.92 -11.54
N THR A 3 11.20 -0.25 -12.67
CA THR A 3 12.28 0.26 -13.51
C THR A 3 11.97 1.71 -13.89
N VAL A 4 12.97 2.58 -13.86
CA VAL A 4 12.86 3.96 -14.33
C VAL A 4 14.04 4.28 -15.24
N ILE A 5 13.76 5.01 -16.33
CA ILE A 5 14.77 5.49 -17.27
C ILE A 5 15.00 6.98 -16.99
N LEU A 6 16.27 7.39 -16.98
CA LEU A 6 16.70 8.78 -16.83
C LEU A 6 16.20 9.61 -18.01
N ARG A 7 15.56 10.75 -17.72
CA ARG A 7 15.11 11.68 -18.76
C ARG A 7 16.20 12.70 -19.08
N PRO A 8 16.26 13.23 -20.31
CA PRO A 8 17.15 14.34 -20.64
C PRO A 8 16.91 15.53 -19.72
N GLY A 9 17.98 16.10 -19.15
CA GLY A 9 17.91 17.24 -18.23
C GLY A 9 17.38 16.92 -16.82
N GLU A 10 17.15 15.65 -16.48
CA GLU A 10 16.70 15.25 -15.15
C GLU A 10 17.88 15.12 -14.17
N SER A 11 17.70 15.63 -12.94
CA SER A 11 18.66 15.43 -11.86
C SER A 11 18.53 14.04 -11.23
N GLN A 12 19.62 13.51 -10.67
CA GLN A 12 19.59 12.16 -10.08
C GLN A 12 18.68 12.05 -8.87
N GLU A 13 18.48 13.13 -8.13
CA GLU A 13 17.54 13.15 -7.02
C GLU A 13 16.09 12.99 -7.52
N SER A 14 15.72 13.64 -8.63
CA SER A 14 14.40 13.47 -9.25
C SER A 14 14.19 12.03 -9.71
N LEU A 15 15.21 11.43 -10.35
CA LEU A 15 15.17 10.04 -10.79
C LEU A 15 14.90 9.09 -9.60
N LEU A 16 15.63 9.26 -8.50
CA LEU A 16 15.44 8.46 -7.28
C LEU A 16 14.05 8.64 -6.65
N LYS A 17 13.52 9.86 -6.64
CA LYS A 17 12.15 10.13 -6.17
C LYS A 17 11.11 9.38 -7.01
N ARG A 18 11.28 9.36 -8.34
CA ARG A 18 10.41 8.58 -9.24
C ARG A 18 10.54 7.09 -9.03
N PHE A 19 11.76 6.57 -8.90
CA PHE A 19 11.99 5.17 -8.60
C PHE A 19 11.28 4.75 -7.30
N ARG A 20 11.43 5.53 -6.24
CA ARG A 20 10.74 5.28 -4.96
C ARG A 20 9.22 5.27 -5.14
N LYS A 21 8.66 6.20 -5.91
CA LYS A 21 7.23 6.21 -6.24
C LYS A 21 6.79 4.94 -6.98
N GLU A 22 7.56 4.48 -7.96
CA GLU A 22 7.24 3.26 -8.72
C GLU A 22 7.32 1.99 -7.84
N VAL A 23 8.32 1.88 -6.97
CA VAL A 23 8.45 0.79 -5.98
C VAL A 23 7.24 0.77 -5.03
N MET A 24 6.78 1.93 -4.57
CA MET A 24 5.60 2.05 -3.72
C MET A 24 4.31 1.68 -4.47
N LYS A 25 4.15 2.16 -5.72
CA LYS A 25 3.01 1.87 -6.60
C LYS A 25 2.85 0.37 -6.83
N GLN A 26 3.95 -0.32 -7.16
CA GLN A 26 3.96 -1.77 -7.37
C GLN A 26 3.91 -2.58 -6.07
N ARG A 27 3.94 -1.94 -4.89
CA ARG A 27 3.91 -2.59 -3.57
C ARG A 27 4.95 -3.71 -3.41
N ILE A 28 6.16 -3.50 -3.93
CA ILE A 28 7.23 -4.51 -3.88
C ILE A 28 7.61 -4.82 -2.42
N LEU A 29 8.01 -3.81 -1.64
CA LEU A 29 8.46 -4.00 -0.25
C LEU A 29 7.38 -4.58 0.68
N PRO A 30 6.11 -4.12 0.65
CA PRO A 30 5.03 -4.76 1.42
C PRO A 30 4.81 -6.23 1.05
N THR A 31 4.93 -6.57 -0.24
CA THR A 31 4.72 -7.94 -0.71
C THR A 31 5.84 -8.85 -0.24
N VAL A 32 7.10 -8.43 -0.38
CA VAL A 32 8.27 -9.17 0.12
C VAL A 32 8.17 -9.38 1.63
N ARG A 33 7.86 -8.32 2.41
CA ARG A 33 7.67 -8.44 3.87
C ARG A 33 6.58 -9.42 4.25
N LYS A 34 5.45 -9.43 3.53
CA LYS A 34 4.35 -10.38 3.77
C LYS A 34 4.75 -11.83 3.44
N LYS A 35 5.59 -12.02 2.42
CA LYS A 35 6.06 -13.34 1.96
C LYS A 35 7.34 -13.82 2.67
N ARG A 36 7.93 -13.00 3.55
CA ARG A 36 9.21 -13.28 4.23
C ARG A 36 9.19 -14.59 5.03
N TRP A 37 8.06 -14.89 5.63
CA TRP A 37 7.87 -16.08 6.46
C TRP A 37 6.67 -16.86 5.97
N PHE A 38 6.70 -18.18 6.18
CA PHE A 38 5.52 -19.01 5.95
C PHE A 38 4.39 -18.56 6.88
N THR A 39 3.18 -18.48 6.34
CA THR A 39 1.97 -18.21 7.12
C THR A 39 0.90 -19.18 6.66
N ALA A 40 0.31 -19.91 7.60
CA ALA A 40 -0.72 -20.89 7.30
C ALA A 40 -1.91 -20.25 6.54
N PRO A 41 -2.57 -20.98 5.63
CA PRO A 41 -3.73 -20.47 4.89
C PRO A 41 -4.87 -19.97 5.80
N SER A 42 -5.08 -20.62 6.94
CA SER A 42 -6.06 -20.22 7.96
C SER A 42 -5.76 -18.83 8.52
N GLU A 43 -4.50 -18.59 8.89
CA GLU A 43 -4.03 -17.30 9.40
C GLU A 43 -4.12 -16.20 8.34
N LEU A 44 -3.80 -16.50 7.09
CA LEU A 44 -4.00 -15.58 5.98
C LEU A 44 -5.48 -15.19 5.80
N ARG A 45 -6.41 -16.15 5.93
CA ARG A 45 -7.86 -15.89 5.88
C ARG A 45 -8.31 -15.04 7.08
N ARG A 46 -7.85 -15.37 8.29
CA ARG A 46 -8.13 -14.63 9.52
C ARG A 46 -7.70 -13.17 9.43
N LEU A 47 -6.45 -12.93 9.01
CA LEU A 47 -5.91 -11.58 8.81
C LEU A 47 -6.65 -10.78 7.73
N LYS A 48 -7.02 -11.43 6.60
CA LYS A 48 -7.84 -10.79 5.55
C LYS A 48 -9.21 -10.37 6.08
N LYS A 49 -9.90 -11.25 6.83
CA LYS A 49 -11.21 -10.97 7.45
C LYS A 49 -11.12 -9.79 8.42
N GLN A 50 -10.17 -9.80 9.34
CA GLN A 50 -9.95 -8.70 10.29
C GLN A 50 -9.66 -7.37 9.57
N LYS A 51 -8.83 -7.40 8.52
CA LYS A 51 -8.53 -6.20 7.71
C LYS A 51 -9.77 -5.65 7.01
N ALA A 52 -10.64 -6.51 6.48
CA ALA A 52 -11.89 -6.12 5.85
C ALA A 52 -12.84 -5.46 6.86
N ILE A 53 -13.06 -6.08 8.02
CA ILE A 53 -13.89 -5.52 9.10
C ILE A 53 -13.35 -4.16 9.55
N ARG A 54 -12.03 -4.05 9.76
CA ARG A 54 -11.41 -2.78 10.15
C ARG A 54 -11.63 -1.68 9.10
N LYS A 55 -11.52 -2.01 7.82
CA LYS A 55 -11.78 -1.07 6.73
C LYS A 55 -13.25 -0.64 6.68
N ALA A 56 -14.18 -1.56 6.84
CA ALA A 56 -15.61 -1.26 6.87
C ALA A 56 -15.96 -0.30 8.02
N ARG A 57 -15.48 -0.60 9.24
CA ARG A 57 -15.65 0.27 10.42
C ARG A 57 -15.05 1.67 10.20
N GLN A 58 -13.88 1.75 9.56
CA GLN A 58 -13.26 3.04 9.26
C GLN A 58 -14.05 3.82 8.20
N ALA A 59 -14.63 3.15 7.20
CA ALA A 59 -15.47 3.80 6.20
C ALA A 59 -16.77 4.33 6.80
N GLN A 60 -17.40 3.57 7.70
CA GLN A 60 -18.60 3.98 8.43
C GLN A 60 -18.33 5.25 9.26
N ARG A 61 -17.29 5.25 10.11
CA ARG A 61 -16.93 6.44 10.91
C ARG A 61 -16.67 7.69 10.07
N ARG A 62 -16.10 7.50 8.87
CA ARG A 62 -15.86 8.62 7.93
C ARG A 62 -17.15 9.14 7.30
N ARG A 63 -18.18 8.31 7.13
CA ARG A 63 -19.49 8.75 6.65
C ARG A 63 -20.23 9.51 7.74
N GLU A 64 -20.32 8.93 8.93
CA GLU A 64 -20.93 9.56 10.11
C GLU A 64 -20.30 10.93 10.39
N GLY A 65 -18.96 11.02 10.42
CA GLY A 65 -18.29 12.31 10.63
C GLY A 65 -18.48 13.34 9.50
N ARG A 66 -18.85 12.92 8.29
CA ARG A 66 -19.24 13.86 7.20
C ARG A 66 -20.68 14.30 7.33
N GLU A 67 -21.55 13.42 7.82
CA GLU A 67 -22.97 13.71 8.07
C GLU A 67 -23.13 14.64 9.27
N SER A 68 -22.35 14.45 10.34
CA SER A 68 -22.35 15.36 11.50
C SER A 68 -21.70 16.72 11.24
N ALA A 69 -20.94 16.87 10.13
CA ALA A 69 -20.31 18.12 9.73
C ALA A 69 -21.10 18.88 8.64
N ARG A 70 -22.21 18.31 8.16
CA ARG A 70 -23.22 18.99 7.34
C ARG A 70 -24.23 19.67 8.25
#